data_AF-A0A6L9KWD4-F1
#
_entry.id   AF-A0A6L9KWD4-F1
#
_cell.length_a   1.000
_cell.length_b   1.000
_cell.length_c   1.000
_cell.angle_alpha   90.00
_cell.angle_beta   90.00
_cell.angle_gamma   90.00
#
_symmetry.space_group_name_H-M   'P 1'
#
loop_
_entity.id
_entity.type
_entity.pdbx_description
1 polymer ?
#
loop_
_entity_poly.entity_id
_entity_poly.type
_entity_poly.pdbx_seq_one_letter_code
_entity_poly.pdbx_strand_id
1 'polypeptide(L)' 'MENRTARLTLLIDPRKKQIFEEICASQDLTPSQVVRRLIRQYILEHAGDRELPDWLRSRAAGERDA' A
#
# COMPACT_ATOMS: atom_id res chain seq x y z
N MET A 1 10.61 -17.38 -11.80
CA MET A 1 10.43 -16.36 -10.76
C MET A 1 8.96 -15.97 -10.77
N GLU A 2 8.22 -16.21 -9.69
CA GLU A 2 6.81 -15.77 -9.61
C GLU A 2 6.72 -14.26 -9.89
N ASN A 3 5.86 -13.88 -10.84
CA ASN A 3 5.56 -12.49 -11.16
C ASN A 3 4.75 -11.84 -10.02
N ARG A 4 5.41 -11.51 -8.90
CA ARG A 4 4.79 -10.89 -7.72
C ARG A 4 4.57 -9.38 -7.85
N THR A 5 4.94 -8.77 -8.97
CA THR A 5 4.85 -7.33 -9.19
C THR A 5 4.10 -7.00 -10.47
N ALA A 6 3.03 -6.22 -10.35
CA ALA A 6 2.30 -5.62 -11.45
C ALA A 6 2.29 -4.08 -11.29
N ARG A 7 2.22 -3.35 -12.41
CA ARG A 7 2.11 -1.88 -12.40
C ARG A 7 0.64 -1.47 -12.34
N LEU A 8 0.33 -0.55 -11.43
CA LEU A 8 -0.97 0.12 -11.32
C LEU A 8 -0.79 1.60 -11.68
N THR A 9 -1.46 2.07 -12.74
CA THR A 9 -1.45 3.48 -13.15
C THR A 9 -2.74 4.15 -12.70
N LEU A 10 -2.63 5.29 -12.02
CA LEU A 10 -3.76 6.06 -11.50
C LEU A 10 -3.63 7.51 -11.95
N LEU A 11 -4.74 8.12 -12.33
CA LEU A 11 -4.81 9.56 -12.58
C LEU A 11 -5.31 10.25 -11.31
N ILE A 12 -4.59 11.28 -10.89
CA ILE A 12 -4.94 12.13 -9.75
C ILE A 12 -4.72 13.58 -10.12
N ASP A 13 -5.45 14.47 -9.46
CA ASP A 13 -5.27 15.91 -9.60
C ASP A 13 -3.80 16.30 -9.30
N PRO A 14 -3.19 17.19 -10.10
CA PRO A 14 -1.78 17.55 -9.95
C PRO A 14 -1.46 18.20 -8.59
N ARG A 15 -2.38 18.99 -8.02
CA ARG A 15 -2.19 19.61 -6.71
C ARG A 15 -2.25 18.56 -5.60
N LYS A 16 -3.16 17.59 -5.70
CA LYS A 16 -3.18 16.44 -4.77
C LYS A 16 -1.91 15.61 -4.86
N LYS A 17 -1.39 15.35 -6.07
CA LYS A 17 -0.12 14.64 -6.28
C LYS A 17 1.02 15.35 -5.54
N GLN A 18 1.15 16.66 -5.73
CA GLN A 18 2.20 17.45 -5.10
C GLN A 18 2.14 17.37 -3.58
N ILE A 19 0.96 17.63 -2.98
CA ILE A 19 0.77 17.57 -1.53
C ILE A 19 1.09 16.17 -0.99
N PHE A 20 0.67 15.13 -1.70
CA PHE A 20 0.96 13.74 -1.32
C PHE A 20 2.46 13.44 -1.35
N GLU A 21 3.17 13.90 -2.39
CA GLU A 21 4.62 13.73 -2.52
C GLU A 21 5.39 14.49 -1.43
N GLU A 22 4.97 15.71 -1.09
CA GLU A 22 5.54 16.51 -0.01
C GLU A 22 5.36 15.83 1.37
N ILE A 23 4.16 15.30 1.65
CA ILE A 23 3.89 14.55 2.88
C ILE A 23 4.77 13.29 2.95
N CYS A 24 4.87 12.53 1.86
CA CYS A 24 5.71 11.33 1.81
C CYS A 24 7.19 11.67 2.06
N ALA A 25 7.70 12.71 1.40
CA ALA A 25 9.08 13.16 1.56
C ALA A 25 9.38 13.63 3.00
N SER A 26 8.44 14.31 3.66
CA SER A 26 8.60 14.75 5.06
C SER A 26 8.75 13.59 6.06
N GLN A 27 8.35 12.37 5.67
CA GLN A 27 8.38 11.17 6.49
C GLN A 27 9.44 10.16 6.02
N ASP A 28 10.31 10.56 5.07
CA ASP A 28 11.30 9.66 4.43
C ASP A 28 10.66 8.42 3.77
N LEU A 29 9.49 8.61 3.16
CA LEU A 29 8.72 7.58 2.47
C LEU A 29 8.57 7.90 0.99
N THR A 30 8.52 6.86 0.16
CA THR A 30 8.12 6.99 -1.25
C THR A 30 6.60 6.89 -1.40
N PRO A 31 6.00 7.61 -2.37
CA PRO A 31 4.56 7.49 -2.69
C PRO A 31 4.10 6.03 -2.89
N SER A 32 4.95 5.21 -3.51
CA SER A 32 4.64 3.81 -3.76
C SER A 32 4.65 2.94 -2.49
N GLN A 33 5.42 3.27 -1.46
CA GLN A 33 5.35 2.57 -0.16
C GLN A 33 4.01 2.87 0.52
N VAL A 34 3.62 4.15 0.56
CA VAL A 34 2.37 4.60 1.18
C VAL A 34 1.16 4.02 0.45
N VAL A 35 1.10 4.12 -0.89
CA VAL A 35 0.00 3.54 -1.69
C VAL A 35 -0.12 2.03 -1.48
N ARG A 36 0.98 1.29 -1.39
CA ARG A 36 0.91 -0.16 -1.12
C ARG A 36 0.35 -0.46 0.27
N ARG A 37 0.69 0.34 1.29
CA ARG A 37 0.11 0.22 2.64
C ARG A 37 -1.39 0.50 2.62
N LEU A 38 -1.82 1.57 1.94
CA LEU A 38 -3.24 1.92 1.80
C LEU A 38 -4.03 0.84 1.06
N ILE A 39 -3.51 0.33 -0.08
CA ILE A 39 -4.15 -0.76 -0.83
C ILE A 39 -4.29 -2.00 0.05
N ARG A 40 -3.22 -2.38 0.77
CA ARG A 40 -3.25 -3.54 1.66
C ARG A 40 -4.29 -3.38 2.75
N GLN A 41 -4.30 -2.25 3.44
CA GLN A 41 -5.27 -1.97 4.50
C GLN A 41 -6.70 -1.99 3.95
N TYR A 42 -6.94 -1.33 2.82
CA TYR A 42 -8.24 -1.31 2.18
C TYR A 42 -8.74 -2.72 1.83
N ILE A 43 -7.87 -3.58 1.28
CA ILE A 43 -8.23 -4.98 1.00
C ILE A 43 -8.57 -5.73 2.30
N LEU A 44 -7.76 -5.58 3.36
CA LEU A 44 -8.01 -6.27 4.63
C LEU A 44 -9.34 -5.83 5.29
N GLU A 45 -9.66 -4.55 5.21
CA GLU A 45 -10.90 -3.99 5.77
C GLU A 45 -12.15 -4.37 4.95
N HIS A 46 -12.01 -4.59 3.64
CA HIS A 46 -13.15 -4.75 2.71
C HIS A 46 -13.19 -6.12 2.02
N ALA A 47 -12.38 -7.08 2.45
CA ALA A 47 -12.33 -8.41 1.82
C ALA A 47 -13.64 -9.19 1.93
N GLY A 48 -14.44 -8.96 2.99
CA GLY A 48 -15.63 -9.78 3.27
C GLY A 48 -15.27 -11.27 3.32
N ASP A 49 -16.04 -12.11 2.62
CA ASP A 49 -15.83 -13.57 2.57
C ASP A 49 -14.79 -14.01 1.52
N ARG A 50 -14.03 -13.08 0.93
CA ARG A 50 -13.01 -13.42 -0.08
C ARG A 50 -11.86 -14.20 0.55
N GLU A 51 -11.44 -15.25 -0.15
CA GLU A 51 -10.21 -15.95 0.20
C GLU A 51 -9.01 -15.06 -0.11
N LEU A 52 -8.38 -14.54 0.94
CA LEU A 52 -7.11 -13.82 0.82
C LEU A 52 -5.95 -14.82 0.87
N PRO A 53 -4.81 -14.55 0.23
CA PRO A 53 -3.63 -15.38 0.40
C PRO A 53 -2.90 -15.07 1.73
N ASP A 54 -2.18 -16.05 2.27
CA ASP A 54 -1.57 -15.93 3.59
C ASP A 54 -0.53 -14.84 3.71
N TRP A 55 0.23 -14.55 2.65
CA TRP A 55 1.18 -13.43 2.62
C TRP A 55 0.50 -12.05 2.76
N LEU A 56 -0.77 -11.95 2.35
CA LEU A 56 -1.56 -10.73 2.50
C LEU A 56 -2.10 -10.60 3.94
N ARG A 57 -2.31 -11.72 4.63
CA ARG A 57 -2.70 -11.73 6.06
C ARG A 57 -1.51 -11.59 7.01
N SER A 58 -0.39 -12.25 6.73
CA SER A 58 0.72 -12.49 7.67
C SER A 58 1.62 -11.28 7.94
N ARG A 59 1.85 -10.38 6.97
CA ARG A 59 2.70 -9.18 7.19
C ARG A 59 2.08 -8.13 8.14
N ALA A 60 0.86 -8.35 8.66
CA ALA A 60 0.32 -7.58 9.78
C ALA A 60 0.96 -7.95 11.14
N ALA A 61 1.71 -9.06 11.21
CA ALA A 61 2.38 -9.54 12.42
C ALA A 61 3.84 -9.07 12.57
N GLY A 62 4.49 -8.58 11.50
CA GLY A 62 5.94 -8.27 11.50
C GLY A 62 6.32 -6.83 11.86
N GLU A 63 5.41 -6.05 12.44
CA GLU A 63 5.66 -4.65 12.87
C GLU A 63 5.24 -4.45 14.34
N ARG A 64 5.28 -5.55 15.13
CA ARG A 64 5.13 -5.54 16.60
C ARG A 64 6.40 -5.92 17.35
N ASP A 65 7.45 -6.33 16.66
CA ASP A 65 8.74 -6.60 17.27
C ASP A 65 9.70 -5.48 16.89
N ALA A 66 9.87 -4.58 17.87
CA ALA A 66 11.05 -3.76 18.03
C ALA A 66 12.32 -4.61 18.15
#